data_AF-A0A7S2S5E6-F1
#
_entry.id   AF-A0A7S2S5E6-F1
#
_cell.length_a   1.000
_cell.length_b   1.000
_cell.length_c   1.000
_cell.angle_alpha   90.00
_cell.angle_beta   90.00
_cell.angle_gamma   90.00
#
_symmetry.space_group_name_H-M   'P 1'
#
loop_
_entity.id
_entity.type
_entity.pdbx_description
1 polymer ?
#
loop_
_entity_poly.entity_id
_entity_poly.type
_entity_poly.pdbx_seq_one_letter_code
_entity_poly.pdbx_strand_id
1 'polypeptide(L)'
;MVRGEIMYHEGKFKEAFQLLRQGVVLQDSLKFDEPWGKMQPIRHALGGLLLAQGHFPEAEDVFRTDLKLLPKNPWSLTGLIQCLSLSSNSFNASCSKTKDQGESIS
;
A
#
# COMPACT_ATOMS: atom_id res chain seq x y z
N MET A 1 -9.89 -11.36 2.85
CA MET A 1 -9.26 -10.34 3.69
C MET A 1 -8.72 -10.95 4.99
N VAL A 2 -9.58 -11.31 5.96
CA VAL A 2 -9.18 -11.79 7.31
C VAL A 2 -8.12 -12.89 7.29
N ARG A 3 -8.25 -13.91 6.43
CA ARG A 3 -7.25 -14.99 6.34
C ARG A 3 -5.86 -14.49 5.93
N GLY A 4 -5.78 -13.50 5.05
CA GLY A 4 -4.52 -12.87 4.66
C GLY A 4 -3.89 -12.08 5.82
N GLU A 5 -4.71 -11.37 6.59
CA GLU A 5 -4.26 -10.64 7.79
C GLU A 5 -3.76 -11.59 8.88
N ILE A 6 -4.45 -12.70 9.13
CA ILE A 6 -3.99 -13.73 10.09
C ILE A 6 -2.62 -14.27 9.67
N MET A 7 -2.47 -14.68 8.40
CA MET A 7 -1.19 -15.20 7.90
C MET A 7 -0.06 -14.16 7.99
N TYR A 8 -0.38 -12.86 7.84
CA TYR A 8 0.59 -11.79 8.02
C TYR A 8 1.09 -11.73 9.48
N HIS A 9 0.18 -11.83 10.44
CA HIS A 9 0.53 -11.81 11.87
C HIS A 9 1.22 -13.11 12.32
N GLU A 10 1.00 -14.23 11.63
CA GLU A 10 1.76 -15.48 11.82
C GLU A 10 3.18 -15.43 11.21
N GLY A 11 3.58 -14.32 10.58
CA GLY A 11 4.88 -14.17 9.93
C GLY A 11 4.98 -14.83 8.54
N LYS A 12 3.88 -15.35 8.01
CA LYS A 12 3.80 -15.96 6.67
C LYS A 12 3.54 -14.91 5.60
N PHE A 13 4.45 -13.95 5.47
CA PHE A 13 4.25 -12.75 4.63
C PHE A 13 3.95 -13.07 3.16
N LYS A 14 4.67 -14.04 2.56
CA LYS A 14 4.46 -14.40 1.14
C LYS A 14 3.05 -14.94 0.89
N GLU A 15 2.60 -15.85 1.76
CA GLU A 15 1.26 -16.44 1.68
C GLU A 15 0.18 -15.39 1.96
N ALA A 16 0.41 -14.52 2.95
CA ALA A 16 -0.49 -13.41 3.26
C ALA A 16 -0.73 -12.50 2.05
N PHE A 17 0.34 -12.02 1.41
CA PHE A 17 0.23 -11.16 0.23
C PHE A 17 -0.43 -11.89 -0.96
N GLN A 18 -0.13 -13.17 -1.15
CA GLN A 18 -0.78 -13.96 -2.20
C GLN A 18 -2.30 -14.05 -1.99
N LEU A 19 -2.73 -14.36 -0.76
CA LEU A 19 -4.16 -14.43 -0.41
C LEU A 19 -4.86 -13.07 -0.57
N LEU A 20 -4.19 -11.98 -0.22
CA LEU A 20 -4.74 -10.63 -0.36
C LEU A 20 -4.89 -10.25 -1.84
N ARG A 21 -3.88 -10.52 -2.69
CA ARG A 21 -3.98 -10.29 -4.14
C ARG A 21 -5.10 -11.12 -4.78
N GLN A 22 -5.22 -12.39 -4.41
CA GLN A 22 -6.31 -13.24 -4.88
C GLN A 22 -7.67 -12.68 -4.44
N GLY A 23 -7.77 -12.20 -3.20
CA GLY A 23 -8.98 -11.53 -2.71
C GLY A 23 -9.36 -10.30 -3.53
N VAL A 24 -8.38 -9.48 -3.93
CA VAL A 24 -8.62 -8.32 -4.82
C VAL A 24 -9.19 -8.76 -6.17
N VAL A 25 -8.61 -9.78 -6.81
CA VAL A 25 -9.12 -10.29 -8.10
C VAL A 25 -10.55 -10.82 -7.96
N LEU A 26 -10.85 -11.53 -6.88
CA LEU A 26 -12.19 -12.03 -6.61
C LEU A 26 -13.19 -10.88 -6.40
N GLN A 27 -12.80 -9.85 -5.65
CA GLN A 27 -13.61 -8.65 -5.43
C GLN A 27 -13.89 -7.92 -6.75
N ASP A 28 -12.88 -7.72 -7.59
CA ASP A 28 -13.05 -7.06 -8.90
C ASP A 28 -13.88 -7.90 -9.88
N SER A 29 -13.90 -9.23 -9.73
CA SER A 29 -14.65 -10.15 -10.61
C SER A 29 -16.14 -10.29 -10.25
N LEU A 30 -16.57 -9.74 -9.12
CA LEU A 30 -17.93 -9.87 -8.64
C LEU A 30 -18.88 -9.05 -9.54
N LYS A 31 -19.78 -9.73 -10.26
CA LYS A 31 -20.73 -9.10 -11.19
C LYS A 31 -21.91 -8.39 -10.51
N PHE A 32 -22.06 -8.55 -9.20
CA PHE A 32 -23.21 -8.11 -8.44
C PHE A 32 -22.76 -7.32 -7.22
N ASP A 33 -22.89 -6.00 -7.31
CA ASP A 33 -22.63 -5.04 -6.23
C ASP A 33 -23.94 -4.74 -5.52
N GLU A 34 -24.35 -5.64 -4.61
CA GLU A 34 -25.50 -5.39 -3.74
C GLU A 34 -25.14 -4.26 -2.75
N PRO A 35 -25.88 -3.13 -2.69
CA PRO A 35 -25.48 -2.01 -1.84
C PRO A 35 -26.22 -2.06 -0.50
N TRP A 36 -25.72 -2.82 0.48
CA TRP A 36 -25.94 -2.54 1.91
C TRP A 36 -24.70 -2.93 2.72
N GLY A 37 -24.11 -1.93 3.38
CA GLY A 37 -22.86 -2.06 4.14
C GLY A 37 -21.64 -1.93 3.23
N LYS A 38 -21.04 -0.73 3.19
CA LYS A 38 -19.77 -0.47 2.49
C LYS A 38 -18.71 -1.44 3.02
N MET A 39 -18.53 -2.58 2.35
CA MET A 39 -17.49 -3.53 2.72
C MET A 39 -16.15 -2.83 2.60
N GLN A 40 -15.31 -2.93 3.65
CA GLN A 40 -13.96 -2.39 3.59
C GLN A 40 -13.24 -3.02 2.38
N PRO A 41 -12.67 -2.22 1.46
CA PRO A 41 -12.06 -2.75 0.26
C PRO A 41 -10.82 -3.57 0.62
N ILE A 42 -10.63 -4.73 -0.02
CA ILE A 42 -9.48 -5.61 0.25
C ILE A 42 -8.16 -4.89 -0.10
N ARG A 43 -8.21 -3.97 -1.07
CA ARG A 43 -7.10 -3.09 -1.46
C ARG A 43 -6.61 -2.21 -0.31
N HIS A 44 -7.47 -1.85 0.65
CA HIS A 44 -7.05 -1.10 1.84
C HIS A 44 -6.11 -1.92 2.74
N ALA A 45 -6.50 -3.16 3.06
CA ALA A 45 -5.67 -4.05 3.88
C ALA A 45 -4.34 -4.37 3.17
N LEU A 46 -4.38 -4.65 1.86
CA LEU A 46 -3.18 -4.92 1.07
C LEU A 46 -2.22 -3.72 1.07
N GLY A 47 -2.70 -2.52 0.76
CA GLY A 47 -1.88 -1.31 0.72
C GLY A 47 -1.29 -0.94 2.08
N GLY A 48 -2.07 -1.09 3.16
CA GLY A 48 -1.61 -0.83 4.53
C GLY A 48 -0.49 -1.77 4.97
N LEU A 49 -0.60 -3.07 4.65
CA LEU A 49 0.43 -4.05 4.98
C LEU A 49 1.71 -3.87 4.14
N LEU A 50 1.56 -3.52 2.86
CA LEU A 50 2.71 -3.18 2.00
C LEU A 50 3.45 -1.94 2.54
N LEU A 51 2.72 -0.92 2.97
CA LEU A 51 3.28 0.26 3.61
C LEU A 51 4.05 -0.08 4.88
N ALA A 52 3.47 -0.91 5.76
CA ALA A 52 4.11 -1.32 7.01
C ALA A 52 5.42 -2.09 6.79
N GLN A 53 5.52 -2.85 5.70
CA GLN A 53 6.74 -3.59 5.32
C GLN A 53 7.76 -2.73 4.55
N GLY A 54 7.42 -1.48 4.20
CA GLY A 54 8.29 -0.59 3.42
C GLY A 54 8.25 -0.83 1.90
N HIS A 55 7.27 -1.58 1.40
CA HIS A 55 7.06 -1.80 -0.03
C HIS A 55 6.30 -0.62 -0.66
N PHE A 56 6.89 0.58 -0.60
CA PHE A 56 6.29 1.83 -1.08
C PHE A 56 5.82 1.83 -2.54
N PRO A 57 6.62 1.38 -3.54
CA PRO A 57 6.19 1.47 -4.93
C PRO A 57 4.96 0.60 -5.20
N GLU A 58 4.92 -0.58 -4.58
CA GLU A 58 3.81 -1.50 -4.75
C GLU A 58 2.53 -0.99 -4.05
N ALA A 59 2.67 -0.42 -2.85
CA ALA A 59 1.56 0.18 -2.13
C ALA A 59 0.94 1.36 -2.91
N GLU A 60 1.78 2.20 -3.52
CA GLU A 60 1.36 3.33 -4.34
C GLU A 60 0.52 2.89 -5.55
N ASP A 61 0.94 1.83 -6.24
CA ASP A 61 0.19 1.27 -7.37
C ASP A 61 -1.17 0.70 -6.95
N VAL A 62 -1.23 0.04 -5.78
CA VAL A 62 -2.48 -0.49 -5.22
C VAL A 62 -3.46 0.66 -4.93
N PHE A 63 -3.01 1.74 -4.28
CA PHE A 63 -3.85 2.90 -3.96
C PHE A 63 -4.27 3.68 -5.20
N ARG A 64 -3.38 3.85 -6.18
CA ARG A 64 -3.73 4.50 -7.46
C ARG A 64 -4.77 3.71 -8.24
N THR A 65 -4.64 2.39 -8.28
CA THR A 65 -5.61 1.51 -8.94
C THR A 65 -6.97 1.60 -8.25
N ASP A 66 -6.99 1.61 -6.92
CA ASP A 66 -8.22 1.77 -6.15
C ASP A 66 -8.90 3.13 -6.41
N LEU A 67 -8.13 4.23 -6.45
CA LEU A 67 -8.68 5.56 -6.76
C LEU A 67 -9.23 5.70 -8.18
N LYS A 68 -8.75 4.90 -9.15
CA LYS A 68 -9.34 4.86 -10.50
C LYS A 68 -10.74 4.23 -10.48
N LEU A 69 -10.95 3.23 -9.62
CA LEU A 69 -12.25 2.55 -9.47
C LEU A 69 -13.20 3.38 -8.59
N LEU A 70 -12.68 3.88 -7.46
CA LEU A 70 -13.42 4.59 -6.43
C LEU A 70 -12.70 5.91 -6.10
N PRO A 71 -12.91 6.98 -6.89
CA PRO A 71 -12.18 8.24 -6.73
C PRO A 71 -12.43 8.94 -5.39
N LYS A 72 -13.52 8.58 -4.70
CA LYS A 72 -13.90 9.15 -3.40
C LYS A 72 -13.62 8.21 -2.22
N ASN A 73 -12.69 7.26 -2.36
CA ASN A 73 -12.29 6.39 -1.26
C ASN A 73 -11.31 7.11 -0.30
N PRO A 74 -11.72 7.47 0.92
CA PRO A 74 -10.86 8.20 1.86
C PRO A 74 -9.64 7.38 2.30
N TRP A 75 -9.78 6.06 2.37
CA TRP A 75 -8.71 5.16 2.81
C TRP A 75 -7.55 5.13 1.84
N SER A 76 -7.86 5.02 0.54
CA SER A 76 -6.85 4.97 -0.51
C SER A 76 -6.18 6.33 -0.72
N LEU A 77 -6.92 7.42 -0.54
CA LEU A 77 -6.34 8.76 -0.54
C LEU A 77 -5.33 8.93 0.61
N THR A 78 -5.72 8.53 1.82
CA THR A 78 -4.86 8.64 3.01
C THR A 78 -3.62 7.75 2.86
N GLY A 79 -3.80 6.51 2.38
CA GLY A 79 -2.69 5.59 2.11
C GLY A 79 -1.72 6.11 1.04
N LEU A 80 -2.24 6.70 -0.04
CA LEU A 80 -1.41 7.30 -1.09
C LEU A 80 -0.59 8.49 -0.57
N ILE A 81 -1.21 9.37 0.24
CA ILE A 81 -0.50 10.50 0.87
C ILE A 81 0.63 10.01 1.76
N GLN A 82 0.39 8.95 2.55
CA GLN A 82 1.43 8.32 3.38
C GLN A 82 2.56 7.73 2.53
N CYS A 83 2.25 7.00 1.45
CA CYS A 83 3.26 6.46 0.52
C CYS A 83 4.19 7.56 -0.02
N LEU A 84 3.59 8.65 -0.54
CA LEU A 84 4.33 9.75 -1.15
C LEU A 84 5.18 10.50 -0.13
N SER A 85 4.66 10.69 1.09
CA SER A 85 5.39 11.38 2.17
C SER A 85 6.60 10.57 2.65
N LEU A 86 6.46 9.24 2.74
CA LEU A 86 7.57 8.36 3.13
C LEU A 86 8.61 8.22 2.02
N SER A 87 8.17 8.15 0.76
CA SER A 87 9.05 8.13 -0.41
C SER A 87 9.87 9.42 -0.54
N SER A 88 9.25 10.58 -0.37
CA SER A 88 9.96 11.87 -0.42
C SER A 88 10.94 12.05 0.73
N ASN A 89 10.60 11.58 1.94
CA ASN A 89 11.53 11.57 3.08
C ASN A 89 12.72 10.63 2.85
N SER A 90 12.49 9.45 2.27
CA SER A 90 13.57 8.53 1.89
C SER A 90 14.49 9.16 0.84
N PHE A 91 13.92 9.82 -0.17
CA PHE A 91 14.68 10.54 -1.19
C PHE A 91 15.51 11.68 -0.59
N ASN A 92 14.92 12.51 0.28
CA ASN A 92 15.64 13.60 0.97
C ASN A 92 16.76 13.09 1.88
N ALA A 93 16.56 11.97 2.59
CA ALA A 93 17.58 11.34 3.43
C ALA A 93 18.77 10.77 2.61
N SER A 94 18.54 10.39 1.35
CA SER A 94 19.63 9.97 0.45
C SER A 94 20.46 11.16 -0.06
N CYS A 95 19.83 12.33 -0.24
CA CYS A 95 20.46 13.54 -0.79
C CYS A 95 21.26 14.35 0.25
N SER A 96 20.90 14.28 1.54
CA SER A 96 21.69 14.94 2.61
C SER A 96 23.05 14.26 2.82
N LYS A 97 23.13 12.93 2.70
CA LYS A 97 24.40 12.19 2.86
C LYS A 97 25.46 12.51 1.80
N THR A 98 25.05 13.04 0.65
CA THR A 98 25.96 13.43 -0.43
C THR A 98 26.54 14.83 -0.28
N LYS A 99 26.01 15.68 0.62
CA LYS A 99 26.54 17.05 0.84
C LYS A 99 27.67 17.09 1.87
N ASP A 100 27.73 16.16 2.81
CA ASP A 100 28.78 16.12 3.86
C ASP A 100 30.13 15.55 3.38
N GLN A 101 30.22 14.99 2.18
CA GLN A 101 31.48 14.46 1.62
C GLN A 101 32.24 15.47 0.74
N GLY A 102 31.75 16.71 0.63
CA GLY A 102 32.31 17.75 -0.24
C GLY A 102 33.18 18.83 0.44
N GLU A 103 33.28 18.88 1.77
CA GLU A 103 34.04 19.91 2.51
C GLU A 103 35.37 19.41 3.09
N SER A 104 36.06 18.48 2.39
CA SER A 104 37.40 18.03 2.79
C SER A 104 38.39 17.94 1.62
N ILE A 105 38.46 18.99 0.80
CA ILE A 105 39.66 19.25 -0.01
C ILE A 105 40.00 20.74 0.17
N SER A 106 41.24 20.95 0.59
CA SER A 106 41.92 22.20 0.92
C SER A 106 41.83 23.32 -0.11
#